data_AF-A0A356T9Q0-F1
#
_entry.id   AF-A0A356T9Q0-F1
#
_cell.length_a   1.000
_cell.length_b   1.000
_cell.length_c   1.000
_cell.angle_alpha   90.00
_cell.angle_beta   90.00
_cell.angle_gamma   90.00
#
_symmetry.space_group_name_H-M   'P 1'
#
loop_
_entity.id
_entity.type
_entity.pdbx_description
1 polymer ?
#
loop_
_entity_poly.entity_id
_entity_poly.type
_entity_poly.pdbx_seq_one_letter_code
_entity_poly.pdbx_strand_id
1 'polypeptide(L)'
;MARKKKNEKKSIDELSDAQIRAIRKKYDKGKQSQREIGEEYGLGVHQVGRITRGEARQDAGGPTVLRGRAKLTKRQVAALRRRYSKGVASQAQLAREYNISAAAVSRLVRGRTYEDVGGPRVDKGGMPHGRKLTPKQILDVARSDENMSALARKYGVTRQAIQALRKRWRGRLADMDM
;
A
#
# COMPACT_ATOMS: atom_id res chain seq x y z
N MET A 1 -39.79 -19.73 -36.32
CA MET A 1 -38.78 -19.66 -35.25
C MET A 1 -37.40 -19.55 -35.88
N ALA A 2 -36.76 -18.38 -35.83
CA ALA A 2 -35.46 -18.16 -36.45
C ALA A 2 -34.34 -18.82 -35.63
N ARG A 3 -33.70 -19.84 -36.21
CA ARG A 3 -32.54 -20.54 -35.65
C ARG A 3 -31.37 -19.55 -35.65
N LYS A 4 -31.03 -18.98 -34.48
CA LYS A 4 -29.88 -18.07 -34.33
C LYS A 4 -28.63 -18.74 -34.92
N LYS A 5 -27.98 -18.04 -35.85
CA LYS A 5 -26.74 -18.47 -36.52
C LYS A 5 -25.75 -19.00 -35.48
N LYS A 6 -25.15 -20.16 -35.76
CA LYS A 6 -24.09 -20.79 -34.98
C LYS A 6 -22.90 -19.81 -34.98
N ASN A 7 -22.82 -18.94 -33.98
CA ASN A 7 -21.77 -17.91 -33.89
C ASN A 7 -20.42 -18.63 -33.84
N GLU A 8 -19.59 -18.39 -34.86
CA GLU A 8 -18.21 -18.88 -34.95
C GLU A 8 -17.44 -18.27 -33.78
N LYS A 9 -17.15 -19.11 -32.78
CA LYS A 9 -16.53 -18.65 -31.53
C LYS A 9 -15.06 -18.38 -31.80
N LYS A 10 -14.63 -17.12 -31.65
CA LYS A 10 -13.22 -16.74 -31.75
C LYS A 10 -12.40 -17.31 -30.60
N SER A 11 -11.14 -17.62 -30.86
CA SER A 11 -10.16 -17.94 -29.83
C SER A 11 -9.64 -16.67 -29.16
N ILE A 12 -9.18 -16.79 -27.92
CA ILE A 12 -8.60 -15.65 -27.17
C ILE A 12 -7.31 -15.16 -27.84
N ASP A 13 -6.57 -16.07 -28.49
CA ASP A 13 -5.28 -15.78 -29.12
C ASP A 13 -5.41 -14.93 -30.39
N GLU A 14 -6.59 -14.94 -31.03
CA GLU A 14 -6.88 -14.15 -32.24
C GLU A 14 -7.18 -12.66 -31.95
N LEU A 15 -7.31 -12.30 -30.66
CA LEU A 15 -7.59 -10.93 -30.26
C LEU A 15 -6.31 -10.11 -30.17
N SER A 16 -6.37 -8.86 -30.61
CA SER A 16 -5.29 -7.90 -30.36
C SER A 16 -5.26 -7.42 -28.91
N ASP A 17 -4.11 -6.95 -28.44
CA ASP A 17 -3.98 -6.39 -27.10
C ASP A 17 -4.90 -5.19 -26.86
N ALA A 18 -5.21 -4.43 -27.92
CA ALA A 18 -6.16 -3.33 -27.86
C ALA A 18 -7.59 -3.83 -27.61
N GLN A 19 -7.99 -4.93 -28.25
CA GLN A 19 -9.30 -5.56 -28.02
C GLN A 19 -9.41 -6.14 -26.62
N ILE A 20 -8.35 -6.79 -26.12
CA ILE A 20 -8.28 -7.29 -24.74
C ILE A 20 -8.45 -6.13 -23.74
N ARG A 21 -7.77 -5.01 -23.95
CA ARG A 21 -7.92 -3.79 -23.12
C ARG A 21 -9.33 -3.21 -23.17
N ALA A 22 -9.98 -3.24 -24.34
CA ALA A 22 -11.35 -2.75 -24.49
C ALA A 22 -12.37 -3.63 -23.74
N ILE A 23 -12.26 -4.96 -23.85
CA ILE A 23 -13.07 -5.95 -23.12
C ILE A 23 -12.96 -5.70 -21.61
N ARG A 24 -11.72 -5.60 -21.11
CA ARG A 24 -11.39 -5.28 -19.72
C ARG A 24 -12.05 -4.00 -19.24
N LYS A 25 -11.92 -2.91 -20.00
CA LYS A 25 -12.48 -1.59 -19.69
C LYS A 25 -14.01 -1.55 -19.71
N LYS A 26 -14.66 -2.30 -20.60
CA LYS A 26 -16.12 -2.38 -20.69
C LYS A 26 -16.73 -3.07 -19.47
N TYR A 27 -16.11 -4.18 -19.06
CA TYR A 27 -16.53 -4.91 -17.87
C TYR A 27 -16.26 -4.13 -16.57
N ASP A 28 -15.08 -3.52 -16.44
CA ASP A 28 -14.69 -2.74 -15.26
C ASP A 28 -15.64 -1.56 -14.97
N LYS A 29 -16.12 -0.89 -16.02
CA LYS A 29 -17.10 0.20 -15.90
C LYS A 29 -18.52 -0.27 -15.54
N GLY A 30 -18.77 -1.58 -15.45
CA GLY A 30 -20.08 -2.15 -15.14
C GLY A 30 -21.14 -1.90 -16.21
N LYS A 31 -20.76 -1.45 -17.41
CA LYS A 31 -21.70 -1.04 -18.47
C LYS A 31 -22.30 -2.21 -19.24
N GLN A 32 -21.62 -3.37 -19.25
CA GLN A 32 -22.02 -4.55 -20.00
C GLN A 32 -21.70 -5.81 -19.19
N SER A 33 -22.59 -6.79 -19.24
CA SER A 33 -22.42 -8.13 -18.70
C SER A 33 -21.40 -8.93 -19.52
N GLN A 34 -20.82 -9.99 -18.93
CA GLN A 34 -19.88 -10.88 -19.62
C GLN A 34 -20.48 -11.52 -20.88
N ARG A 35 -21.80 -11.70 -20.90
CA ARG A 35 -22.54 -12.24 -22.03
C ARG A 35 -22.60 -11.25 -23.19
N GLU A 36 -22.98 -10.01 -22.92
CA GLU A 36 -23.04 -8.95 -23.94
C GLU A 36 -21.67 -8.68 -24.55
N ILE A 37 -20.63 -8.66 -23.71
CA ILE A 37 -19.24 -8.54 -24.18
C ILE A 37 -18.84 -9.77 -25.01
N GLY A 38 -19.29 -10.96 -24.62
CA GLY A 38 -19.04 -12.18 -25.40
C GLY A 38 -19.68 -12.13 -26.78
N GLU A 39 -20.94 -11.71 -26.85
CA GLU A 39 -21.68 -11.55 -28.11
C GLU A 39 -21.02 -10.51 -29.02
N GLU A 40 -20.54 -9.39 -28.46
CA GLU A 40 -19.87 -8.33 -29.23
C GLU A 40 -18.51 -8.77 -29.83
N TYR A 41 -17.72 -9.55 -29.09
CA TYR A 41 -16.38 -9.97 -29.51
C TYR A 41 -16.32 -11.40 -30.08
N GLY A 42 -17.47 -12.08 -30.22
CA GLY A 42 -17.54 -13.46 -30.69
C GLY A 42 -16.94 -14.47 -29.70
N LEU A 43 -16.95 -14.16 -28.41
CA LEU A 43 -16.37 -14.97 -27.34
C LEU A 43 -17.44 -15.67 -26.51
N GLY A 44 -17.12 -16.85 -25.99
CA GLY A 44 -17.88 -17.46 -24.91
C GLY A 44 -17.75 -16.68 -23.60
N VAL A 45 -18.82 -16.69 -22.79
CA VAL A 45 -18.86 -16.05 -21.45
C VAL A 45 -17.66 -16.46 -20.59
N HIS A 46 -17.25 -17.74 -20.64
CA HIS A 46 -16.09 -18.24 -19.91
C HIS A 46 -14.76 -17.61 -20.40
N GLN A 47 -14.58 -17.40 -21.71
CA GLN A 47 -13.40 -16.73 -22.27
C GLN A 47 -13.35 -15.26 -21.84
N VAL A 48 -14.49 -14.56 -21.87
CA VAL A 48 -14.59 -13.19 -21.34
C VAL A 48 -14.23 -13.15 -19.86
N GLY A 49 -14.71 -14.11 -19.07
CA GLY A 49 -14.33 -14.27 -17.67
C GLY A 49 -12.82 -14.45 -17.46
N ARG A 50 -12.16 -15.29 -18.27
CA ARG A 50 -10.70 -15.48 -18.22
C ARG A 50 -9.95 -14.18 -18.57
N ILE A 51 -10.42 -13.43 -19.56
CA ILE A 51 -9.82 -12.16 -19.99
C ILE A 51 -9.99 -11.08 -18.92
N THR A 52 -11.20 -10.94 -18.36
CA THR A 52 -11.51 -9.91 -17.34
C THR A 52 -10.81 -10.22 -16.03
N ARG A 53 -10.68 -11.50 -15.63
CA ARG A 53 -9.88 -11.91 -14.46
C ARG A 53 -8.36 -11.86 -14.69
N GLY A 54 -7.92 -11.63 -15.92
CA GLY A 54 -6.49 -11.61 -16.26
C GLY A 54 -5.83 -13.00 -16.25
N GLU A 55 -6.60 -14.08 -16.35
CA GLU A 55 -6.09 -15.45 -16.49
C GLU A 55 -5.54 -15.71 -17.90
N ALA A 56 -6.07 -15.00 -18.90
CA ALA A 56 -5.61 -15.06 -20.28
C ALA A 56 -5.05 -13.70 -20.72
N ARG A 57 -4.03 -13.74 -21.60
CA ARG A 57 -3.40 -12.54 -22.21
C ARG A 57 -2.96 -11.52 -21.16
N GLN A 58 -2.06 -11.96 -20.28
CA GLN A 58 -1.56 -11.19 -19.13
C GLN A 58 -0.71 -9.98 -19.57
N ASP A 59 0.00 -10.15 -20.67
CA ASP A 59 0.84 -9.20 -21.40
C ASP A 59 0.03 -8.03 -22.01
N ALA A 60 -1.21 -8.27 -22.42
CA ALA A 60 -2.04 -7.28 -23.12
C ALA A 60 -2.41 -6.02 -22.31
N GLY A 61 -2.24 -6.02 -20.98
CA GLY A 61 -2.50 -4.88 -20.08
C GLY A 61 -3.99 -4.47 -19.93
N GLY A 62 -4.26 -3.38 -19.23
CA GLY A 62 -5.64 -2.91 -18.95
C GLY A 62 -6.25 -3.44 -17.65
N PRO A 63 -7.46 -2.97 -17.27
CA PRO A 63 -8.06 -3.22 -15.95
C PRO A 63 -8.62 -4.66 -15.81
N THR A 64 -8.18 -5.40 -14.80
CA THR A 64 -8.63 -6.78 -14.54
C THR A 64 -9.35 -6.91 -13.19
N VAL A 65 -10.47 -7.60 -13.16
CA VAL A 65 -11.18 -8.03 -11.93
C VAL A 65 -10.46 -9.23 -11.31
N LEU A 66 -9.38 -8.95 -10.61
CA LEU A 66 -8.58 -9.98 -9.97
C LEU A 66 -9.30 -10.50 -8.71
N ARG A 67 -9.61 -11.80 -8.66
CA ARG A 67 -9.78 -12.50 -7.38
C ARG A 67 -8.42 -12.45 -6.66
N GLY A 68 -8.32 -11.62 -5.63
CA GLY A 68 -7.24 -11.68 -4.64
C GLY A 68 -5.81 -11.36 -5.13
N ARG A 69 -5.60 -10.61 -6.22
CA ARG A 69 -4.25 -10.19 -6.66
C ARG A 69 -4.08 -8.67 -6.49
N ALA A 70 -3.00 -8.31 -5.77
CA ALA A 70 -2.36 -7.00 -5.69
C ALA A 70 -3.23 -5.77 -6.06
N LYS A 71 -3.89 -5.14 -5.06
CA LYS A 71 -4.70 -3.91 -5.23
C LYS A 71 -3.95 -2.72 -5.86
N LEU A 72 -2.62 -2.77 -5.98
CA LEU A 72 -1.79 -1.66 -6.43
C LEU A 72 -0.80 -2.09 -7.49
N THR A 73 -0.59 -1.23 -8.49
CA THR A 73 0.49 -1.38 -9.46
C THR A 73 1.85 -1.04 -8.83
N LYS A 74 2.94 -1.58 -9.38
CA LYS A 74 4.32 -1.27 -8.94
C LYS A 74 4.60 0.25 -8.90
N ARG A 75 4.07 1.01 -9.87
CA ARG A 75 4.20 2.47 -9.94
C ARG A 75 3.47 3.17 -8.79
N GLN A 76 2.25 2.73 -8.45
CA GLN A 76 1.50 3.26 -7.31
C GLN A 76 2.22 2.98 -5.99
N VAL A 77 2.81 1.78 -5.83
CA VAL A 77 3.60 1.43 -4.64
C VAL A 77 4.81 2.35 -4.47
N ALA A 78 5.58 2.59 -5.54
CA ALA A 78 6.72 3.50 -5.49
C ALA A 78 6.32 4.95 -5.19
N ALA A 79 5.19 5.42 -5.75
CA ALA A 79 4.66 6.75 -5.47
C ALA A 79 4.20 6.89 -4.00
N LEU A 80 3.49 5.89 -3.48
CA LEU A 80 3.04 5.83 -2.10
C LEU A 80 4.23 5.87 -1.13
N ARG A 81 5.26 5.04 -1.37
CA ARG A 81 6.49 5.03 -0.57
C ARG A 81 7.19 6.39 -0.53
N ARG A 82 7.32 7.05 -1.69
CA ARG A 82 7.91 8.40 -1.77
C ARG A 82 7.11 9.44 -0.99
N ARG A 83 5.79 9.47 -1.13
CA ARG A 83 4.94 10.43 -0.42
C ARG A 83 4.99 10.25 1.10
N TYR A 84 5.01 8.99 1.54
CA TYR A 84 5.18 8.66 2.94
C TYR A 84 6.56 9.07 3.47
N SER A 85 7.63 8.74 2.75
CA SER A 85 9.00 9.07 3.14
C SER A 85 9.27 10.57 3.23
N LYS A 86 8.56 11.39 2.43
CA LYS A 86 8.65 12.85 2.46
C LYS A 86 7.79 13.49 3.56
N GLY A 87 7.02 12.71 4.32
CA GLY A 87 6.10 13.22 5.34
C GLY A 87 4.87 13.96 4.79
N VAL A 88 4.65 13.92 3.47
CA VAL A 88 3.56 14.65 2.78
C VAL A 88 2.19 14.03 3.06
N ALA A 89 2.14 12.73 3.37
CA ALA A 89 0.92 12.03 3.69
C ALA A 89 1.13 10.97 4.78
N SER A 90 0.18 10.89 5.70
CA SER A 90 0.10 9.83 6.72
C SER A 90 -0.37 8.50 6.13
N GLN A 91 -0.13 7.39 6.85
CA GLN A 91 -0.62 6.07 6.41
C GLN A 91 -2.16 6.03 6.27
N ALA A 92 -2.89 6.77 7.11
CA ALA A 92 -4.35 6.85 7.07
C ALA A 92 -4.84 7.61 5.83
N GLN A 93 -4.17 8.70 5.45
CA GLN A 93 -4.50 9.44 4.23
C GLN A 93 -4.22 8.61 2.98
N LEU A 94 -3.06 7.94 2.93
CA LEU A 94 -2.70 7.05 1.82
C LEU A 94 -3.66 5.84 1.71
N ALA A 95 -4.12 5.31 2.84
CA ALA A 95 -5.11 4.22 2.85
C ALA A 95 -6.41 4.64 2.15
N ARG A 96 -6.94 5.83 2.49
CA ARG A 96 -8.15 6.37 1.87
C ARG A 96 -7.95 6.66 0.38
N GLU A 97 -6.86 7.34 0.04
CA GLU A 97 -6.57 7.75 -1.33
C GLU A 97 -6.38 6.57 -2.28
N TYR A 98 -5.71 5.51 -1.83
CA TYR A 98 -5.48 4.32 -2.64
C TYR A 98 -6.53 3.22 -2.41
N ASN A 99 -7.58 3.49 -1.63
CA ASN A 99 -8.63 2.55 -1.25
C ASN A 99 -8.12 1.18 -0.76
N ILE A 100 -7.15 1.23 0.14
CA ILE A 100 -6.54 0.07 0.80
C ILE A 100 -6.58 0.21 2.31
N SER A 101 -6.41 -0.89 3.05
CA SER A 101 -6.36 -0.80 4.50
C SER A 101 -5.07 -0.12 4.99
N ALA A 102 -5.13 0.57 6.13
CA ALA A 102 -3.95 1.12 6.79
C ALA A 102 -2.89 0.02 7.07
N ALA A 103 -3.33 -1.20 7.39
CA ALA A 103 -2.44 -2.35 7.56
C ALA A 103 -1.75 -2.76 6.24
N ALA A 104 -2.38 -2.57 5.07
CA ALA A 104 -1.74 -2.80 3.78
C ALA A 104 -0.70 -1.72 3.46
N VAL A 105 -1.01 -0.44 3.71
CA VAL A 105 -0.06 0.68 3.62
C VAL A 105 1.18 0.42 4.48
N SER A 106 0.94 0.02 5.73
CA SER A 106 1.95 -0.34 6.72
C SER A 106 2.92 -1.44 6.22
N ARG A 107 2.42 -2.48 5.55
CA ARG A 107 3.25 -3.53 4.94
C ARG A 107 4.00 -3.03 3.70
N LEU A 108 3.36 -2.20 2.88
CA LEU A 108 3.94 -1.59 1.68
C LEU A 108 5.12 -0.69 1.98
N VAL A 109 4.98 0.24 2.93
CA VAL A 109 6.05 1.18 3.31
C VAL A 109 7.22 0.45 3.95
N ARG A 110 6.97 -0.64 4.69
CA ARG A 110 8.00 -1.52 5.27
C ARG A 110 8.62 -2.50 4.28
N GLY A 111 8.15 -2.52 3.04
CA GLY A 111 8.62 -3.48 2.05
C GLY A 111 8.35 -4.94 2.42
N ARG A 112 7.32 -5.24 3.24
CA ARG A 112 6.86 -6.62 3.50
C ARG A 112 5.96 -7.17 2.38
N THR A 113 5.57 -6.31 1.47
CA THR A 113 4.84 -6.62 0.24
C THR A 113 5.43 -5.77 -0.88
N TYR A 114 5.37 -6.28 -2.13
CA TYR A 114 5.99 -5.64 -3.29
C TYR A 114 7.50 -5.40 -3.06
N GLU A 115 8.20 -6.47 -2.71
CA GLU A 115 9.64 -6.51 -2.41
C GLU A 115 10.51 -6.25 -3.64
N ASP A 116 9.99 -6.54 -4.82
CA ASP A 116 10.60 -6.30 -6.13
C ASP A 116 10.44 -4.84 -6.59
N VAL A 117 9.56 -4.07 -5.95
CA VAL A 117 9.36 -2.65 -6.27
C VAL A 117 10.39 -1.81 -5.53
N GLY A 118 11.12 -0.94 -6.21
CA GLY A 118 12.08 -0.01 -5.60
C GLY A 118 11.42 1.10 -4.75
N GLY A 119 12.21 2.14 -4.45
CA GLY A 119 11.79 3.32 -3.69
C GLY A 119 12.01 3.23 -2.18
N PRO A 120 11.86 4.35 -1.45
CA PRO A 120 12.20 4.44 -0.03
C PRO A 120 11.39 3.47 0.81
N ARG A 121 12.07 2.63 1.60
CA ARG A 121 11.45 1.69 2.54
C ARG A 121 11.76 2.13 3.95
N VAL A 122 10.86 1.81 4.87
CA VAL A 122 11.14 1.89 6.30
C VAL A 122 11.59 0.50 6.75
N ASP A 123 12.86 0.36 7.13
CA ASP A 123 13.50 -0.94 7.39
C ASP A 123 12.82 -1.71 8.53
N LYS A 124 13.11 -3.02 8.65
CA LYS A 124 12.57 -3.90 9.71
C LYS A 124 12.87 -3.44 11.16
N GLY A 125 13.66 -2.38 11.34
CA GLY A 125 13.89 -1.71 12.65
C GLY A 125 13.49 -0.23 12.70
N GLY A 126 12.77 0.30 11.70
CA GLY A 126 12.77 1.75 11.45
C GLY A 126 11.43 2.35 11.02
N MET A 127 10.33 2.07 11.73
CA MET A 127 9.44 3.19 12.04
C MET A 127 9.62 3.45 13.53
N PRO A 128 10.03 4.65 13.97
CA PRO A 128 10.39 4.91 15.35
C PRO A 128 9.20 4.52 16.23
N HIS A 129 9.37 3.52 17.10
CA HIS A 129 8.37 3.20 18.13
C HIS A 129 8.32 4.39 19.09
N GLY A 130 7.50 5.39 18.76
CA GLY A 130 7.62 6.73 19.32
C GLY A 130 8.96 7.37 18.92
N ARG A 131 9.05 8.69 19.00
CA ARG A 131 10.34 9.30 19.33
C ARG A 131 10.74 8.76 20.70
N LYS A 132 11.38 7.60 20.79
CA LYS A 132 12.20 7.31 21.96
C LYS A 132 13.37 8.27 21.84
N LEU A 133 13.47 9.16 22.82
CA LEU A 133 14.52 10.17 22.96
C LEU A 133 15.86 9.59 22.49
N THR A 134 16.55 10.30 21.60
CA THR A 134 17.91 9.93 21.20
C THR A 134 18.84 9.92 22.42
N PRO A 135 20.02 9.26 22.37
CA PRO A 135 20.95 9.27 23.51
C PRO A 135 21.26 10.67 24.04
N LYS A 136 21.45 11.65 23.14
CA LYS A 136 21.65 13.06 23.50
C LYS A 136 20.43 13.68 24.20
N GLN A 137 19.22 13.40 23.72
CA GLN A 137 17.99 13.88 24.33
C GLN A 137 17.68 13.16 25.66
N ILE A 138 18.09 11.90 25.81
CA ILE A 138 18.01 11.18 27.09
C ILE A 138 18.90 11.86 28.12
N LEU A 139 20.13 12.18 27.74
CA LEU A 139 21.07 12.91 28.60
C LEU A 139 20.56 14.31 28.94
N ASP A 140 20.01 15.04 27.96
CA ASP A 140 19.38 16.35 28.18
C ASP A 140 18.21 16.26 29.18
N VAL A 141 17.27 15.32 29.00
CA VAL A 141 16.14 15.12 29.92
C VAL A 141 16.60 14.68 31.32
N ALA A 142 17.69 13.90 31.40
CA ALA A 142 18.20 13.37 32.65
C ALA A 142 18.99 14.41 33.45
N ARG A 143 19.70 15.34 32.79
CA ARG A 143 20.50 16.41 33.41
C ARG A 143 19.75 17.74 33.58
N SER A 144 18.74 18.00 32.76
CA SER A 144 17.94 19.23 32.82
C SER A 144 17.05 19.26 34.06
N ASP A 145 16.92 20.44 34.67
CA ASP A 145 16.01 20.79 35.76
C ASP A 145 14.62 21.25 35.26
N GLU A 146 14.42 21.39 33.95
CA GLU A 146 13.16 21.80 33.33
C GLU A 146 11.97 20.96 33.84
N ASN A 147 10.79 21.59 33.91
CA ASN A 147 9.56 20.89 34.30
C ASN A 147 9.23 19.78 33.29
N MET A 148 8.84 18.61 33.80
CA MET A 148 8.51 17.40 33.01
C MET A 148 7.50 17.67 31.88
N SER A 149 6.54 18.56 32.11
CA SER A 149 5.53 18.94 31.10
C SER A 149 6.14 19.77 29.95
N ALA A 150 7.15 20.60 30.24
CA ALA A 150 7.86 21.37 29.23
C ALA A 150 8.73 20.44 28.37
N LEU A 151 9.48 19.53 28.99
CA LEU A 151 10.29 18.52 28.29
C LEU A 151 9.44 17.56 27.44
N ALA A 152 8.27 17.17 27.94
CA ALA A 152 7.30 16.37 27.19
C ALA A 152 6.85 17.06 25.90
N ARG A 153 6.52 18.36 25.97
CA ARG A 153 6.17 19.18 24.81
C ARG A 153 7.36 19.37 23.87
N LYS A 154 8.54 19.70 24.41
CA LYS A 154 9.80 19.92 23.67
C LYS A 154 10.16 18.71 22.81
N TYR A 155 10.01 17.50 23.36
CA TYR A 155 10.41 16.27 22.68
C TYR A 155 9.26 15.48 22.04
N GLY A 156 8.02 15.94 22.20
CA GLY A 156 6.83 15.27 21.67
C GLY A 156 6.63 13.88 22.29
N VAL A 157 6.84 13.76 23.60
CA VAL A 157 6.66 12.53 24.39
C VAL A 157 5.68 12.78 25.54
N THR A 158 5.20 11.72 26.19
CA THR A 158 4.29 11.86 27.34
C THR A 158 5.06 12.27 28.60
N ARG A 159 4.42 13.01 29.52
CA ARG A 159 4.99 13.35 30.84
C ARG A 159 5.43 12.09 31.61
N GLN A 160 4.65 11.01 31.52
CA GLN A 160 4.97 9.73 32.15
C GLN A 160 6.25 9.10 31.59
N ALA A 161 6.54 9.27 30.30
CA ALA A 161 7.79 8.81 29.70
C ALA A 161 9.02 9.58 30.25
N ILE A 162 8.89 10.90 30.45
CA ILE A 162 9.93 11.73 31.09
C ILE A 162 10.16 11.31 32.55
N GLN A 163 9.09 11.08 33.31
CA GLN A 163 9.17 10.64 34.70
C GLN A 163 9.85 9.26 34.84
N ALA A 164 9.45 8.29 34.01
CA ALA A 164 10.05 6.96 34.00
C ALA A 164 11.54 7.01 33.60
N LEU A 165 11.91 7.88 32.65
CA LEU A 165 13.29 8.10 32.25
C LEU A 165 14.15 8.63 33.40
N ARG A 166 13.73 9.73 34.04
CA ARG A 166 14.47 10.32 35.17
C ARG A 166 14.64 9.33 36.33
N LYS A 167 13.60 8.56 36.66
CA LYS A 167 13.69 7.51 37.70
C LYS A 167 14.74 6.45 37.35
N ARG A 168 14.77 6.00 36.09
CA ARG A 168 15.71 4.97 35.62
C ARG A 168 17.16 5.45 35.57
N TRP A 169 17.39 6.74 35.29
CA TRP A 169 18.73 7.31 35.10
C TRP A 169 19.33 7.96 36.35
N ARG A 170 18.55 8.16 37.42
CA ARG A 170 19.03 8.77 38.68
C ARG A 170 20.22 8.06 39.30
N GLY A 171 20.25 6.72 39.31
CA GLY A 171 21.40 5.96 39.82
C GLY A 171 22.57 5.94 38.84
N ARG A 172 22.29 5.79 37.55
CA ARG A 172 23.30 5.62 36.51
C ARG A 172 24.08 6.91 36.19
N LEU A 173 23.54 8.08 36.49
CA LEU A 173 24.25 9.35 36.36
C LEU A 173 25.29 9.54 37.48
N ALA A 174 24.99 9.07 38.71
CA ALA A 174 25.94 9.16 39.82
C ALA A 174 27.22 8.35 39.57
N ASP A 175 27.11 7.23 38.85
CA ASP A 175 28.25 6.37 38.47
C ASP A 175 29.08 6.93 37.28
N MET A 176 28.57 7.94 36.55
CA MET A 176 29.21 8.48 35.34
C MET A 176 29.97 9.79 35.58
N ASP A 177 29.73 10.45 36.72
CA ASP A 177 30.40 11.68 37.12
C ASP A 177 31.46 11.42 38.25
N MET A 178 31.83 10.16 38.48
CA MET A 178 33.03 9.72 39.24
C MET A 178 34.16 9.32 38.29
#